data_AF-A0A520MH54-F1
#
_entry.id   AF-A0A520MH54-F1
#
_cell.length_a   1.000
_cell.length_b   1.000
_cell.length_c   1.000
_cell.angle_alpha   90.00
_cell.angle_beta   90.00
_cell.angle_gamma   90.00
#
_symmetry.space_group_name_H-M   'P 1'
#
loop_
_entity.id
_entity.type
_entity.pdbx_description
1 polymer ?
#
loop_
_entity_poly.entity_id
_entity_poly.type
_entity_poly.pdbx_seq_one_letter_code
_entity_poly.pdbx_strand_id
1 'polypeptide(L)'
;MGGDQGGQVWIGDVSVLTSDGTELVTNGDFQSGVAGWEGGAATAENIKTHPIGTEGYAEYIDVDSFVDWFLISEITKNVDSMFFSSMFLNVMPGEKIKMGPLWDFDLSFGNVDYADSRYAEGWWVKYHPWYERLFQDPAFVEEVKVRFAFFKGNQDFILNKIDAYAEQLQWAQQENNDKWQTIGQYVWPNPVVFDTYQEEVDHMKEWYVNRMNWLDSALDSL
;
A
#
# COMPACT_ATOMS: atom_id res chain seq x y z
N MET A 1 3.80 29.99 -37.36
CA MET A 1 2.97 28.80 -37.64
C MET A 1 2.41 28.34 -36.30
N GLY A 2 1.09 28.22 -36.20
CA GLY A 2 0.38 27.91 -34.96
C GLY A 2 -0.93 28.67 -34.96
N GLY A 3 -1.89 28.19 -35.75
CA GLY A 3 -3.25 28.73 -35.74
C GLY A 3 -3.93 28.38 -34.42
N ASP A 4 -4.88 29.22 -34.00
CA ASP A 4 -5.76 28.98 -32.86
C ASP A 4 -6.41 27.60 -32.98
N GLN A 5 -5.87 26.64 -32.24
CA GLN A 5 -6.56 25.38 -32.01
C GLN A 5 -7.44 25.60 -30.79
N GLY A 6 -8.74 25.74 -31.03
CA GLY A 6 -9.73 25.74 -29.95
C GLY A 6 -9.57 24.47 -29.11
N GLY A 7 -9.52 24.64 -27.79
CA GLY A 7 -9.34 23.57 -26.81
C GLY A 7 -9.33 24.11 -25.39
N GLN A 8 -9.44 23.21 -24.40
CA GLN A 8 -9.26 23.53 -22.99
C GLN A 8 -7.87 23.05 -22.56
N VAL A 9 -7.15 23.87 -21.79
CA VAL A 9 -5.86 23.54 -21.22
C VAL A 9 -5.98 23.59 -19.70
N TRP A 10 -5.53 22.53 -19.04
CA TRP A 10 -5.49 22.42 -17.59
C TRP A 10 -4.02 22.34 -17.16
N ILE A 11 -3.63 23.16 -16.20
CA ILE A 11 -2.29 23.20 -15.61
C ILE A 11 -2.41 23.15 -14.08
N GLY A 12 -1.43 22.54 -13.42
CA GLY A 12 -1.32 22.42 -11.97
C GLY A 12 0.15 22.25 -11.58
N ASP A 13 0.48 22.52 -10.32
CA ASP A 13 1.83 22.40 -9.74
C ASP A 13 2.94 23.05 -10.58
N VAL A 14 2.70 24.28 -11.05
CA VAL A 14 3.66 25.01 -11.88
C VAL A 14 4.87 25.44 -11.04
N SER A 15 6.05 24.97 -11.41
CA SER A 15 7.32 25.30 -10.76
C SER A 15 8.31 25.86 -11.79
N VAL A 16 9.03 26.92 -11.41
CA VAL A 16 10.17 27.45 -12.16
C VAL A 16 11.29 27.74 -11.18
N LEU A 17 12.37 26.95 -11.26
CA LEU A 17 13.53 27.06 -10.39
C LEU A 17 14.67 27.83 -11.08
N THR A 18 15.36 28.68 -10.34
CA THR A 18 16.68 29.20 -10.73
C THR A 18 17.73 28.09 -10.70
N SER A 19 18.91 28.33 -11.27
CA SER A 19 20.02 27.37 -11.27
C SER A 19 20.52 26.99 -9.86
N ASP A 20 20.21 27.79 -8.84
CA ASP A 20 20.50 27.52 -7.43
C ASP A 20 19.30 26.95 -6.65
N GLY A 21 18.19 26.63 -7.33
CA GLY A 21 17.03 25.96 -6.74
C GLY A 21 16.00 26.87 -6.07
N THR A 22 16.07 28.18 -6.29
CA THR A 22 15.06 29.12 -5.78
C THR A 22 13.79 29.04 -6.64
N GLU A 23 12.64 28.80 -6.01
CA GLU A 23 11.33 28.82 -6.67
C GLU A 23 10.92 30.25 -7.03
N LEU A 24 10.55 30.44 -8.30
CA LEU A 24 10.15 31.73 -8.87
C LEU A 24 8.63 31.86 -9.00
N VAL A 25 7.88 30.76 -9.00
CA VAL A 25 6.42 30.75 -9.06
C VAL A 25 5.85 30.65 -7.65
N THR A 26 5.16 31.70 -7.21
CA THR A 26 4.67 31.81 -5.82
C THR A 26 3.26 31.25 -5.60
N ASN A 27 2.52 30.94 -6.67
CA ASN A 27 1.16 30.39 -6.64
C ASN A 27 0.96 29.38 -7.79
N GLY A 28 1.88 28.42 -7.91
CA GLY A 28 1.86 27.39 -8.94
C GLY A 28 0.90 26.23 -8.65
N ASP A 29 0.52 26.09 -7.38
CA ASP A 29 -0.46 25.14 -6.86
C ASP A 29 -1.91 25.66 -6.95
N PHE A 30 -2.08 26.93 -7.33
CA PHE A 30 -3.34 27.64 -7.47
C PHE A 30 -4.20 27.70 -6.19
N GLN A 31 -3.61 27.52 -5.01
CA GLN A 31 -4.34 27.55 -3.73
C GLN A 31 -4.83 28.95 -3.35
N SER A 32 -4.16 29.99 -3.83
CA SER A 32 -4.61 31.38 -3.70
C SER A 32 -5.44 31.84 -4.91
N GLY A 33 -6.05 30.90 -5.62
CA GLY A 33 -6.74 31.14 -6.88
C GLY A 33 -5.78 31.64 -7.95
N VAL A 34 -6.12 32.75 -8.60
CA VAL A 34 -5.34 33.32 -9.72
C VAL A 34 -4.37 34.42 -9.29
N ALA A 35 -4.17 34.61 -7.98
CA ALA A 35 -3.27 35.63 -7.47
C ALA A 35 -1.86 35.47 -8.07
N GLY A 36 -1.32 36.53 -8.67
CA GLY A 36 -0.01 36.51 -9.33
C GLY A 36 0.00 36.00 -10.78
N TRP A 37 -1.13 35.56 -11.32
CA TRP A 37 -1.30 35.20 -12.73
C TRP A 37 -2.09 36.28 -13.48
N GLU A 38 -1.53 36.84 -14.55
CA GLU A 38 -2.19 37.89 -15.36
C GLU A 38 -2.18 37.53 -16.86
N GLY A 39 -3.23 37.96 -17.58
CA GLY A 39 -3.36 37.79 -19.03
C GLY A 39 -4.78 37.36 -19.43
N GLY A 40 -5.37 38.02 -20.43
CA GLY A 40 -6.78 37.91 -20.79
C GLY A 40 -7.30 36.54 -21.28
N ALA A 41 -6.49 35.48 -21.23
CA ALA A 41 -6.95 34.10 -21.41
C ALA A 41 -7.34 33.42 -20.08
N ALA A 42 -6.81 33.92 -18.95
CA ALA A 42 -7.01 33.42 -17.61
C ALA A 42 -7.71 34.49 -16.76
N THR A 43 -9.02 34.38 -16.63
CA THR A 43 -9.89 35.22 -15.80
C THR A 43 -10.50 34.36 -14.68
N ALA A 44 -11.01 34.99 -13.62
CA ALA A 44 -11.70 34.25 -12.56
C ALA A 44 -12.92 33.45 -13.06
N GLU A 45 -13.52 33.84 -14.19
CA GLU A 45 -14.69 33.17 -14.78
C GLU A 45 -14.35 31.90 -15.58
N ASN A 46 -13.10 31.76 -16.04
CA ASN A 46 -12.64 30.64 -16.86
C ASN A 46 -11.46 29.88 -16.23
N ILE A 47 -11.10 30.20 -14.99
CA ILE A 47 -10.26 29.36 -14.11
C ILE A 47 -11.17 28.66 -13.12
N LYS A 48 -11.27 27.33 -13.24
CA LYS A 48 -11.77 26.49 -12.16
C LYS A 48 -10.62 26.25 -11.19
N THR A 49 -10.64 26.96 -10.08
CA THR A 49 -9.82 26.62 -8.92
C THR A 49 -10.42 25.36 -8.29
N HIS A 50 -9.61 24.32 -8.11
CA HIS A 50 -9.92 23.23 -7.19
C HIS A 50 -9.11 23.50 -5.92
N PRO A 51 -9.66 24.27 -4.94
CA PRO A 51 -9.01 24.40 -3.65
C PRO A 51 -8.65 23.01 -3.12
N ILE A 52 -7.43 22.85 -2.59
CA ILE A 52 -7.10 21.68 -1.77
C ILE A 52 -8.19 21.60 -0.70
N GLY A 53 -8.98 20.53 -0.74
CA GLY A 53 -10.09 20.29 0.18
C GLY A 53 -11.51 20.47 -0.39
N THR A 54 -11.69 20.85 -1.65
CA THR A 54 -13.04 20.85 -2.28
C THR A 54 -13.31 19.64 -3.17
N GLU A 55 -12.28 18.98 -3.70
CA GLU A 55 -12.35 17.66 -4.33
C GLU A 55 -11.17 16.84 -3.79
N GLY A 56 -11.40 16.05 -2.75
CA GLY A 56 -10.36 15.20 -2.12
C GLY A 56 -10.41 13.78 -2.67
N TYR A 57 -9.33 13.00 -2.50
CA TYR A 57 -9.32 11.58 -2.88
C TYR A 57 -10.52 10.82 -2.27
N ALA A 58 -10.95 11.23 -1.07
CA ALA A 58 -12.08 10.65 -0.36
C ALA A 58 -13.43 10.80 -1.10
N GLU A 59 -13.56 11.67 -2.09
CA GLU A 59 -14.76 11.71 -2.95
C GLU A 59 -14.79 10.57 -3.95
N TYR A 60 -13.61 10.12 -4.39
CA TYR A 60 -13.43 9.15 -5.46
C TYR A 60 -13.20 7.74 -4.94
N ILE A 61 -12.57 7.59 -3.78
CA ILE A 61 -12.22 6.29 -3.20
C ILE A 61 -13.00 6.02 -1.92
N ASP A 62 -13.31 4.75 -1.71
CA ASP A 62 -13.73 4.21 -0.44
C ASP A 62 -12.49 4.09 0.46
N VAL A 63 -12.34 5.07 1.37
CA VAL A 63 -11.13 5.21 2.21
C VAL A 63 -10.92 3.97 3.09
N ASP A 64 -11.99 3.42 3.65
CA ASP A 64 -11.95 2.23 4.50
C ASP A 64 -11.38 1.03 3.73
N SER A 65 -11.79 0.83 2.48
CA SER A 65 -11.25 -0.26 1.64
C SER A 65 -9.75 -0.08 1.34
N PHE A 66 -9.28 1.16 1.18
CA PHE A 66 -7.86 1.45 0.96
C PHE A 66 -7.04 1.25 2.23
N VAL A 67 -7.58 1.59 3.40
CA VAL A 67 -6.97 1.33 4.71
C VAL A 67 -6.89 -0.17 4.97
N ASP A 68 -7.97 -0.91 4.74
CA ASP A 68 -7.99 -2.37 4.95
C ASP A 68 -7.03 -3.09 4.01
N TRP A 69 -7.04 -2.75 2.73
CA TRP A 69 -6.12 -3.37 1.77
C TRP A 69 -4.65 -3.04 2.09
N PHE A 70 -4.37 -1.80 2.48
CA PHE A 70 -3.04 -1.39 2.93
C PHE A 70 -2.57 -2.24 4.09
N LEU A 71 -3.37 -2.27 5.17
CA LEU A 71 -2.99 -2.97 6.39
C LEU A 71 -2.84 -4.46 6.17
N ILE A 72 -3.75 -5.12 5.44
CA ILE A 72 -3.63 -6.55 5.19
C ILE A 72 -2.38 -6.86 4.34
N SER A 73 -2.12 -6.08 3.30
CA SER A 73 -0.93 -6.25 2.45
C SER A 73 0.36 -5.93 3.21
N GLU A 74 0.34 -4.95 4.10
CA GLU A 74 1.51 -4.52 4.88
C GLU A 74 1.77 -5.48 6.06
N ILE A 75 0.73 -5.99 6.73
CA ILE A 75 0.82 -6.99 7.82
C ILE A 75 1.43 -8.29 7.30
N THR A 76 1.00 -8.75 6.13
CA THR A 76 1.54 -9.95 5.49
C THR A 76 2.84 -9.68 4.74
N LYS A 77 3.12 -8.40 4.46
CA LYS A 77 4.21 -7.90 3.63
C LYS A 77 4.31 -8.65 2.29
N ASN A 78 3.16 -8.83 1.64
CA ASN A 78 3.06 -9.51 0.36
C ASN A 78 3.97 -8.85 -0.68
N VAL A 79 4.87 -9.63 -1.30
CA VAL A 79 5.83 -9.12 -2.31
C VAL A 79 5.11 -8.41 -3.46
N ASP A 80 3.95 -8.92 -3.87
CA ASP A 80 3.23 -8.40 -5.03
C ASP A 80 2.52 -7.06 -4.77
N SER A 81 2.23 -6.76 -3.50
CA SER A 81 1.46 -5.58 -3.10
C SER A 81 2.23 -4.25 -3.20
N MET A 82 3.47 -4.25 -3.67
CA MET A 82 4.25 -3.02 -3.87
C MET A 82 4.14 -2.45 -5.28
N PHE A 83 4.26 -3.27 -6.34
CA PHE A 83 4.27 -2.79 -7.73
C PHE A 83 3.85 -3.85 -8.77
N PHE A 84 3.29 -5.00 -8.34
CA PHE A 84 3.02 -6.12 -9.24
C PHE A 84 1.52 -6.23 -9.61
N SER A 85 1.20 -7.24 -10.43
CA SER A 85 -0.11 -7.41 -11.06
C SER A 85 -1.24 -7.84 -10.12
N SER A 86 -0.94 -8.19 -8.87
CA SER A 86 -1.91 -8.73 -7.90
C SER A 86 -2.62 -7.63 -7.09
N MET A 87 -2.57 -6.39 -7.59
CA MET A 87 -3.23 -5.22 -7.02
C MET A 87 -4.48 -4.89 -7.82
N PHE A 88 -5.66 -5.06 -7.23
CA PHE A 88 -6.94 -4.86 -7.90
C PHE A 88 -7.70 -3.66 -7.35
N LEU A 89 -8.40 -2.97 -8.24
CA LEU A 89 -9.42 -1.98 -7.91
C LEU A 89 -10.77 -2.49 -8.43
N ASN A 90 -11.83 -2.24 -7.67
CA ASN A 90 -13.20 -2.50 -8.11
C ASN A 90 -14.04 -1.23 -8.02
N VAL A 91 -14.96 -1.07 -8.98
CA VAL A 91 -15.87 0.06 -9.05
C VAL A 91 -17.22 -0.41 -9.56
N MET A 92 -18.28 -0.02 -8.86
CA MET A 92 -19.66 -0.21 -9.29
C MET A 92 -20.22 1.12 -9.77
N PRO A 93 -21.12 1.14 -10.79
CA PRO A 93 -21.70 2.39 -11.28
C PRO A 93 -22.36 3.21 -10.17
N GLY A 94 -21.89 4.43 -9.94
CA GLY A 94 -22.39 5.33 -8.90
C GLY A 94 -21.76 5.13 -7.51
N GLU A 95 -20.84 4.18 -7.35
CA GLU A 95 -20.06 3.99 -6.12
C GLU A 95 -18.64 4.53 -6.24
N LYS A 96 -17.97 4.68 -5.09
CA LYS A 96 -16.55 5.00 -5.03
C LYS A 96 -15.69 3.80 -5.45
N ILE A 97 -14.47 4.10 -5.88
CA ILE A 97 -13.45 3.09 -6.19
C ILE A 97 -13.02 2.42 -4.88
N LYS A 98 -13.01 1.09 -4.87
CA LYS A 98 -12.56 0.28 -3.73
C LYS A 98 -11.27 -0.45 -4.08
N MET A 99 -10.38 -0.60 -3.10
CA MET A 99 -9.21 -1.46 -3.25
C MET A 99 -9.59 -2.91 -2.95
N GLY A 100 -9.03 -3.84 -3.74
CA GLY A 100 -9.30 -5.26 -3.68
C GLY A 100 -10.07 -5.79 -4.90
N PRO A 101 -10.28 -7.12 -4.98
CA PRO A 101 -10.02 -8.11 -3.92
C PRO A 101 -8.52 -8.36 -3.64
N LEU A 102 -8.23 -8.95 -2.48
CA LEU A 102 -6.89 -9.45 -2.14
C LEU A 102 -6.54 -10.64 -3.04
N TRP A 103 -5.26 -10.75 -3.44
CA TRP A 103 -4.80 -11.77 -4.38
C TRP A 103 -3.31 -12.10 -4.20
N ASP A 104 -2.92 -13.35 -4.49
CA ASP A 104 -1.55 -13.91 -4.48
C ASP A 104 -0.70 -13.60 -3.23
N PHE A 105 -1.00 -14.29 -2.12
CA PHE A 105 -0.31 -14.14 -0.82
C PHE A 105 0.60 -15.33 -0.47
N ASP A 106 0.94 -16.18 -1.44
CA ASP A 106 1.87 -17.32 -1.26
C ASP A 106 3.31 -16.85 -0.97
N LEU A 107 3.71 -15.69 -1.49
CA LEU A 107 5.00 -15.02 -1.22
C LEU A 107 4.84 -13.89 -0.19
N SER A 108 4.23 -14.24 0.94
CA SER A 108 4.05 -13.37 2.11
C SER A 108 4.72 -13.97 3.33
N PHE A 109 4.62 -13.29 4.47
CA PHE A 109 5.15 -13.76 5.76
C PHE A 109 6.66 -14.08 5.74
N GLY A 110 7.41 -13.30 4.95
CA GLY A 110 8.85 -13.48 4.80
C GLY A 110 9.27 -14.62 3.89
N ASN A 111 8.34 -15.30 3.21
CA ASN A 111 8.63 -16.46 2.35
C ASN A 111 9.14 -16.08 0.94
N VAL A 112 10.17 -15.23 0.87
CA VAL A 112 10.77 -14.78 -0.40
C VAL A 112 12.24 -14.43 -0.20
N ASP A 113 13.11 -14.79 -1.15
CA ASP A 113 14.57 -14.59 -1.07
C ASP A 113 15.12 -13.49 -1.99
N TYR A 114 14.28 -12.90 -2.84
CA TYR A 114 14.66 -11.90 -3.83
C TYR A 114 14.15 -10.48 -3.54
N ALA A 115 13.43 -10.27 -2.42
CA ALA A 115 12.83 -8.99 -2.07
C ALA A 115 12.90 -8.71 -0.55
N ASP A 116 12.90 -7.44 -0.17
CA ASP A 116 12.95 -7.01 1.24
C ASP A 116 11.67 -7.38 2.03
N SER A 117 10.60 -7.78 1.34
CA SER A 117 9.42 -8.41 1.96
C SER A 117 9.76 -9.67 2.76
N ARG A 118 10.97 -10.24 2.56
CA ARG A 118 11.57 -11.24 3.45
C ARG A 118 11.61 -10.81 4.92
N TYR A 119 11.98 -9.56 5.19
CA TYR A 119 12.25 -9.08 6.54
C TYR A 119 10.96 -8.59 7.21
N ALA A 120 10.79 -8.86 8.51
CA ALA A 120 9.62 -8.40 9.26
C ALA A 120 9.61 -6.86 9.43
N GLU A 121 10.78 -6.23 9.41
CA GLU A 121 10.94 -4.79 9.52
C GLU A 121 10.89 -4.07 8.16
N GLY A 122 10.64 -2.76 8.21
CA GLY A 122 10.62 -1.89 7.04
C GLY A 122 9.25 -1.86 6.36
N TRP A 123 8.93 -0.72 5.78
CA TRP A 123 7.71 -0.55 5.00
C TRP A 123 7.84 -1.23 3.64
N TRP A 124 6.72 -1.69 3.08
CA TRP A 124 6.67 -2.26 1.73
C TRP A 124 5.64 -1.52 0.87
N VAL A 125 4.35 -1.68 1.18
CA VAL A 125 3.22 -1.07 0.47
C VAL A 125 3.19 0.43 0.67
N LYS A 126 3.68 0.95 1.80
CA LYS A 126 3.72 2.41 2.06
C LYS A 126 4.53 3.18 1.01
N TYR A 127 5.50 2.53 0.38
CA TYR A 127 6.32 3.11 -0.69
C TYR A 127 5.66 3.02 -2.08
N HIS A 128 4.47 2.42 -2.20
CA HIS A 128 3.68 2.53 -3.42
C HIS A 128 3.20 4.00 -3.59
N PRO A 129 3.28 4.61 -4.78
CA PRO A 129 3.00 6.04 -5.02
C PRO A 129 1.64 6.52 -4.50
N TRP A 130 0.59 5.70 -4.61
CA TRP A 130 -0.72 6.05 -4.04
C TRP A 130 -0.66 6.18 -2.52
N TYR A 131 0.01 5.27 -1.84
CA TYR A 131 0.14 5.30 -0.38
C TYR A 131 1.12 6.38 0.06
N GLU A 132 2.22 6.62 -0.66
CA GLU A 132 3.08 7.78 -0.39
C GLU A 132 2.30 9.09 -0.41
N ARG A 133 1.30 9.23 -1.29
CA ARG A 133 0.42 10.40 -1.35
C ARG A 133 -0.64 10.39 -0.24
N LEU A 134 -1.31 9.27 0.01
CA LEU A 134 -2.34 9.15 1.04
C LEU A 134 -1.78 9.42 2.45
N PHE A 135 -0.57 8.94 2.74
CA PHE A 135 0.10 9.18 4.03
C PHE A 135 0.57 10.63 4.25
N GLN A 136 0.38 11.54 3.28
CA GLN A 136 0.57 12.98 3.50
C GLN A 136 -0.67 13.64 4.12
N ASP A 137 -1.82 12.95 4.14
CA ASP A 137 -3.04 13.40 4.81
C ASP A 137 -3.08 12.86 6.25
N PRO A 138 -3.00 13.72 7.28
CA PRO A 138 -3.08 13.28 8.67
C PRO A 138 -4.37 12.51 9.01
N ALA A 139 -5.48 12.78 8.32
CA ALA A 139 -6.73 12.04 8.54
C ALA A 139 -6.59 10.58 8.10
N PHE A 140 -5.97 10.33 6.94
CA PHE A 140 -5.70 8.96 6.48
C PHE A 140 -4.77 8.21 7.43
N VAL A 141 -3.73 8.89 7.93
CA VAL A 141 -2.79 8.30 8.90
C VAL A 141 -3.53 7.88 10.18
N GLU A 142 -4.44 8.70 10.67
CA GLU A 142 -5.24 8.36 11.86
C GLU A 142 -6.15 7.15 11.62
N GLU A 143 -6.84 7.08 10.47
CA GLU A 143 -7.66 5.92 10.10
C GLU A 143 -6.84 4.63 10.06
N VAL A 144 -5.62 4.68 9.51
CA VAL A 144 -4.68 3.53 9.50
C VAL A 144 -4.30 3.12 10.92
N LYS A 145 -3.97 4.06 11.81
CA LYS A 145 -3.60 3.77 13.21
C LYS A 145 -4.75 3.12 13.97
N VAL A 146 -5.95 3.70 13.87
CA VAL A 146 -7.17 3.17 14.49
C VAL A 146 -7.46 1.76 13.97
N ARG A 147 -7.38 1.56 12.65
CA ARG A 147 -7.66 0.26 12.06
C ARG A 147 -6.59 -0.79 12.35
N PHE A 148 -5.32 -0.40 12.45
CA PHE A 148 -4.25 -1.31 12.86
C PHE A 148 -4.43 -1.79 14.31
N ALA A 149 -4.85 -0.93 15.22
CA ALA A 149 -5.12 -1.32 16.62
C ALA A 149 -6.15 -2.46 16.71
N PHE A 150 -7.15 -2.49 15.81
CA PHE A 150 -8.06 -3.62 15.67
C PHE A 150 -7.33 -4.91 15.26
N PHE A 151 -6.48 -4.88 14.22
CA PHE A 151 -5.71 -6.06 13.81
C PHE A 151 -4.75 -6.52 14.91
N LYS A 152 -4.08 -5.60 15.59
CA LYS A 152 -3.19 -5.89 16.73
C LYS A 152 -3.93 -6.56 17.88
N GLY A 153 -5.10 -6.04 18.25
CA GLY A 153 -5.97 -6.65 19.26
C GLY A 153 -6.51 -8.03 18.88
N ASN A 154 -6.47 -8.39 17.59
CA ASN A 154 -6.88 -9.70 17.07
C ASN A 154 -5.68 -10.56 16.63
N GLN A 155 -4.45 -10.23 17.04
CA GLN A 155 -3.24 -10.96 16.62
C GLN A 155 -3.34 -12.46 16.94
N ASP A 156 -3.83 -12.82 18.12
CA ASP A 156 -3.99 -14.20 18.56
C ASP A 156 -4.99 -14.98 17.70
N PHE A 157 -5.99 -14.31 17.12
CA PHE A 157 -6.94 -14.95 16.21
C PHE A 157 -6.21 -15.51 14.98
N ILE A 158 -5.27 -14.76 14.41
CA ILE A 158 -4.49 -15.19 13.25
C ILE A 158 -3.50 -16.31 13.62
N LEU A 159 -2.83 -16.19 14.76
CA LEU A 159 -1.94 -17.26 15.26
C LEU A 159 -2.70 -18.59 15.45
N ASN A 160 -3.88 -18.54 16.07
CA ASN A 160 -4.74 -19.71 16.23
C ASN A 160 -5.23 -20.27 14.90
N LYS A 161 -5.43 -19.42 13.88
CA LYS A 161 -5.78 -19.88 12.52
C LYS A 161 -4.63 -20.60 11.85
N ILE A 162 -3.39 -20.11 12.02
CA ILE A 162 -2.20 -20.81 11.53
C ILE A 162 -2.10 -22.20 12.14
N ASP A 163 -2.24 -22.31 13.47
CA ASP A 163 -2.22 -23.60 14.17
C ASP A 163 -3.33 -24.55 13.69
N ALA A 164 -4.56 -24.04 13.56
CA ALA A 164 -5.69 -24.85 13.10
C ALA A 164 -5.52 -25.36 11.66
N TYR A 165 -4.99 -24.53 10.76
CA TYR A 165 -4.71 -24.97 9.38
C TYR A 165 -3.52 -25.91 9.30
N ALA A 166 -2.50 -25.73 10.15
CA ALA A 166 -1.40 -26.67 10.24
C ALA A 166 -1.86 -28.07 10.67
N GLU A 167 -2.73 -28.14 11.69
CA GLU A 167 -3.34 -29.39 12.13
C GLU A 167 -4.21 -30.02 11.03
N GLN A 168 -5.00 -29.20 10.32
CA GLN A 168 -5.84 -29.66 9.22
C GLN A 168 -5.01 -30.25 8.07
N LEU A 169 -3.83 -29.68 7.79
CA LEU A 169 -2.96 -30.06 6.68
C LEU A 169 -1.92 -31.14 7.03
N GLN A 170 -1.82 -31.56 8.30
CA GLN A 170 -0.75 -32.43 8.80
C GLN A 170 -0.52 -33.70 7.96
N TRP A 171 -1.59 -34.30 7.41
CA TRP A 171 -1.51 -35.49 6.55
C TRP A 171 -1.24 -35.14 5.09
N ALA A 172 -1.90 -34.09 4.57
CA ALA A 172 -1.75 -33.68 3.18
C ALA A 172 -0.34 -33.19 2.86
N GLN A 173 0.29 -32.47 3.80
CA GLN A 173 1.67 -32.03 3.66
C GLN A 173 2.64 -33.22 3.63
N GLN A 174 2.39 -34.27 4.44
CA GLN A 174 3.24 -35.46 4.48
C GLN A 174 3.19 -36.21 3.13
N GLU A 175 1.99 -36.45 2.59
CA GLU A 175 1.82 -37.07 1.27
C GLU A 175 2.47 -36.25 0.15
N ASN A 176 2.40 -34.91 0.23
CA ASN A 176 3.10 -34.03 -0.69
C ASN A 176 4.62 -34.21 -0.59
N ASN A 177 5.16 -34.24 0.63
CA ASN A 177 6.58 -34.41 0.85
C ASN A 177 7.08 -35.82 0.46
N ASP A 178 6.31 -36.87 0.70
CA ASP A 178 6.67 -38.23 0.30
C ASP A 178 6.81 -38.36 -1.23
N LYS A 179 6.03 -37.56 -1.97
CA LYS A 179 6.07 -37.51 -3.43
C LYS A 179 7.18 -36.62 -3.98
N TRP A 180 7.36 -35.41 -3.42
CA TRP A 180 8.18 -34.35 -4.00
C TRP A 180 9.46 -34.04 -3.23
N GLN A 181 9.59 -34.53 -2.01
CA GLN A 181 10.78 -34.41 -1.15
C GLN A 181 11.20 -32.94 -0.93
N THR A 182 10.24 -32.08 -0.59
CA THR A 182 10.44 -30.64 -0.44
C THR A 182 10.93 -30.20 0.94
N ILE A 183 10.55 -30.91 2.01
CA ILE A 183 10.99 -30.60 3.38
C ILE A 183 12.47 -30.96 3.54
N GLY A 184 13.23 -30.08 4.20
CA GLY A 184 14.69 -30.20 4.33
C GLY A 184 15.45 -29.88 3.05
N GLN A 185 14.79 -29.37 2.01
CA GLN A 185 15.41 -29.01 0.73
C GLN A 185 15.06 -27.57 0.35
N TYR A 186 16.00 -26.90 -0.31
CA TYR A 186 15.74 -25.58 -0.87
C TYR A 186 14.74 -25.68 -2.04
N VAL A 187 13.64 -24.95 -1.92
CA VAL A 187 12.67 -24.72 -2.99
C VAL A 187 12.60 -23.22 -3.20
N TRP A 188 12.86 -22.75 -4.42
CA TRP A 188 12.76 -21.32 -4.73
C TRP A 188 11.32 -20.82 -4.54
N PRO A 189 11.08 -19.63 -3.94
CA PRO A 189 12.04 -18.64 -3.44
C PRO A 189 12.24 -18.67 -1.91
N ASN A 190 12.16 -19.84 -1.25
CA ASN A 190 12.15 -19.92 0.21
C ASN A 190 13.52 -19.49 0.81
N PRO A 191 13.56 -18.45 1.67
CA PRO A 191 14.81 -17.89 2.17
C PRO A 191 15.47 -18.69 3.30
N VAL A 192 14.72 -19.59 3.94
CA VAL A 192 15.13 -20.46 5.03
C VAL A 192 14.60 -21.86 4.72
N VAL A 193 15.37 -22.89 5.07
CA VAL A 193 15.00 -24.29 4.85
C VAL A 193 14.96 -24.98 6.20
N PHE A 194 13.84 -25.63 6.50
CA PHE A 194 13.65 -26.38 7.73
C PHE A 194 13.51 -27.88 7.45
N ASP A 195 13.88 -28.70 8.44
CA ASP A 195 13.88 -30.16 8.32
C ASP A 195 12.51 -30.77 8.65
N THR A 196 11.58 -29.97 9.18
CA THR A 196 10.25 -30.42 9.57
C THR A 196 9.15 -29.42 9.21
N TYR A 197 7.93 -29.94 9.00
CA TYR A 197 6.74 -29.12 8.80
C TYR A 197 6.44 -28.20 9.98
N GLN A 198 6.69 -28.66 11.21
CA GLN A 198 6.43 -27.85 12.40
C GLN A 198 7.34 -26.62 12.47
N GLU A 199 8.61 -26.75 12.08
CA GLU A 199 9.53 -25.61 12.03
C GLU A 199 9.11 -24.56 11.00
N GLU A 200 8.55 -24.95 9.85
CA GLU A 200 7.95 -24.01 8.87
C GLU A 200 6.79 -23.23 9.50
N VAL A 201 5.91 -23.93 10.25
CA VAL A 201 4.77 -23.32 10.95
C VAL A 201 5.24 -22.36 12.04
N ASP A 202 6.22 -22.78 12.85
CA ASP A 202 6.78 -21.97 13.93
C ASP A 202 7.47 -20.72 13.37
N HIS A 203 8.19 -20.85 12.25
CA HIS A 203 8.82 -19.73 11.56
C HIS A 203 7.81 -18.69 11.06
N MET A 204 6.72 -19.14 10.41
CA MET A 204 5.66 -18.24 9.94
C MET A 204 5.03 -17.45 11.10
N LYS A 205 4.80 -18.13 12.24
CA LYS A 205 4.24 -17.50 13.45
C LYS A 205 5.21 -16.50 14.05
N GLU A 206 6.48 -16.86 14.19
CA GLU A 206 7.52 -15.95 14.71
C GLU A 206 7.65 -14.71 13.82
N TRP A 207 7.72 -14.90 12.51
CA TRP A 207 7.78 -13.79 11.55
C TRP A 207 6.57 -12.86 11.70
N TYR A 208 5.36 -13.43 11.79
CA TYR A 208 4.13 -12.65 11.95
C TYR A 208 4.12 -11.85 13.25
N VAL A 209 4.55 -12.45 14.37
CA VAL A 209 4.67 -11.74 15.66
C VAL A 209 5.66 -10.58 15.56
N ASN A 210 6.84 -10.82 14.98
CA ASN A 210 7.86 -9.79 14.79
C ASN A 210 7.33 -8.65 13.91
N ARG A 211 6.63 -8.98 12.83
CA ARG A 211 6.01 -8.01 11.91
C ARG A 211 4.95 -7.16 12.62
N MET A 212 4.06 -7.79 13.38
CA MET A 212 3.02 -7.09 14.14
C MET A 212 3.59 -6.21 15.25
N ASN A 213 4.74 -6.56 15.84
CA ASN A 213 5.43 -5.72 16.82
C ASN A 213 6.14 -4.54 16.16
N TRP A 214 6.78 -4.77 15.01
CA TRP A 214 7.41 -3.70 14.25
C TRP A 214 6.39 -2.69 13.75
N LEU A 215 5.25 -3.14 13.19
CA LEU A 215 4.20 -2.25 12.71
C LEU A 215 3.60 -1.38 13.80
N ASP A 216 3.40 -1.94 15.00
CA ASP A 216 2.90 -1.21 16.17
C ASP A 216 3.83 -0.03 16.51
N SER A 217 5.13 -0.29 16.61
CA SER A 217 6.14 0.75 16.87
C SER A 217 6.29 1.74 15.71
N ALA A 218 6.23 1.25 14.46
CA ALA A 218 6.43 2.07 13.28
C ALA A 218 5.25 3.03 13.06
N LEU A 219 4.01 2.57 13.26
CA LEU A 219 2.81 3.40 13.16
C LEU A 219 2.77 4.47 14.25
N ASP A 220 3.16 4.14 15.48
CA ASP A 220 3.25 5.14 16.56
C ASP A 220 4.19 6.30 16.23
N SER A 221 5.20 6.05 15.39
CA SER A 221 6.18 7.04 14.94
C SER A 221 5.78 7.89 13.72
N LEU A 222 4.63 7.61 13.10
CA LEU A 222 4.10 8.38 11.96
C LEU A 222 3.42 9.69 12.36
#